data_AF-A0A7C6AQ61-F1
#
_entry.id   AF-A0A7C6AQ61-F1
#
_cell.length_a   1.000
_cell.length_b   1.000
_cell.length_c   1.000
_cell.angle_alpha   90.00
_cell.angle_beta   90.00
_cell.angle_gamma   90.00
#
_symmetry.space_group_name_H-M   'P 1'
#
loop_
_entity.id
_entity.type
_entity.pdbx_description
1 polymer ?
#
loop_
_entity_poly.entity_id
_entity_poly.type
_entity_poly.pdbx_seq_one_letter_code
_entity_poly.pdbx_strand_id
1 'polypeptide(L)'
;MAEALAVLIRLLVVSTIVERVLEIASQIWDYVLQADGKPKADPGRKRVILQTAGFVLGTALSLAMGVRVFGMLGIEGVPFLLDLVFTGILVGGGTEPVHSLIKFLEENKDRVKRELNEARAAPETVMPELETIGISYRGGLYPDRPGHGLRTGNPDLIVFHHSATHLETSFDRIVQIERERDLDPTYHCVVTADGRHHNYCRWDSIGWHAKGVNARSLGICLVGNFHTDPADPSSNANGRFGPPQPTEAQLDTAARVIALWMLLYNIPDTQVVPHRAVGNTSCPGDRFPAQELLDRARKYREMWARSEVAQKELAELRGKEGVYV
;
A
#
# COMPACT_ATOMS: atom_id res chain seq x y z
N MET A 1 -13.10 5.40 27.18
CA MET A 1 -12.36 6.32 28.08
C MET A 1 -11.66 5.59 29.22
N ALA A 2 -12.32 4.70 29.98
CA ALA A 2 -11.67 3.99 31.09
C ALA A 2 -10.46 3.14 30.64
N GLU A 3 -10.58 2.47 29.50
CA GLU A 3 -9.48 1.68 28.90
C GLU A 3 -8.32 2.57 28.43
N ALA A 4 -8.59 3.60 27.62
CA ALA A 4 -7.56 4.56 27.19
C ALA A 4 -6.84 5.24 28.36
N LEU A 5 -7.56 5.58 29.43
CA LEU A 5 -6.97 6.14 30.65
C LEU A 5 -6.08 5.11 31.37
N ALA A 6 -6.50 3.85 31.44
CA ALA A 6 -5.68 2.77 32.00
C ALA A 6 -4.41 2.51 31.19
N VAL A 7 -4.48 2.66 29.86
CA VAL A 7 -3.32 2.55 28.95
C VAL A 7 -2.32 3.68 29.19
N LEU A 8 -2.80 4.92 29.30
CA LEU A 8 -1.98 6.09 29.60
C LEU A 8 -1.31 5.99 30.97
N ILE A 9 -2.03 5.53 32.00
CA ILE A 9 -1.47 5.31 33.34
C ILE A 9 -0.35 4.27 33.29
N ARG A 10 -0.54 3.15 32.58
CA ARG A 10 0.50 2.12 32.43
C ARG A 10 1.73 2.67 31.70
N LEU A 11 1.54 3.43 30.62
CA LEU A 11 2.63 4.07 29.88
C LEU A 11 3.41 5.06 30.75
N LEU A 12 2.72 5.89 31.53
CA LEU A 12 3.34 6.83 32.47
C LEU A 12 4.17 6.13 33.54
N VAL A 13 3.64 5.05 34.13
CA VAL A 13 4.36 4.27 35.15
C VAL A 13 5.65 3.70 34.58
N VAL A 14 5.60 3.05 33.41
CA VAL A 14 6.80 2.46 32.79
C VAL A 14 7.80 3.54 32.37
N SER A 15 7.33 4.64 31.76
CA SER A 15 8.17 5.76 31.37
C SER A 15 8.88 6.39 32.57
N THR A 16 8.17 6.56 33.70
CA THR A 16 8.75 7.11 34.93
C THR A 16 9.81 6.18 35.52
N ILE A 17 9.59 4.85 35.49
CA ILE A 17 10.58 3.87 35.95
C ILE A 17 11.86 3.95 35.11
N VAL A 18 11.72 4.00 33.78
CA VAL A 18 12.86 4.12 32.86
C VAL A 18 13.62 5.41 33.10
N GLU A 19 12.91 6.54 33.22
CA GLU A 19 13.50 7.85 33.50
C GLU A 19 14.32 7.84 34.80
N ARG A 20 13.77 7.30 35.89
CA ARG A 20 14.48 7.18 37.18
C ARG A 20 15.72 6.29 37.10
N VAL A 21 15.66 5.18 36.37
CA VAL A 21 16.82 4.30 36.18
C VAL A 21 17.93 5.01 35.39
N LEU A 22 17.57 5.77 34.35
CA LEU A 22 18.53 6.53 33.55
C LEU A 22 19.14 7.70 34.33
N GLU A 23 18.36 8.38 35.19
CA GLU A 23 18.86 9.41 36.11
C GLU A 23 19.92 8.82 37.06
N ILE A 24 19.62 7.70 37.71
CA ILE A 24 20.53 7.01 38.63
C ILE A 24 21.80 6.56 37.88
N ALA A 25 21.64 5.95 36.69
CA ALA A 25 22.78 5.54 35.87
C ALA A 25 23.67 6.73 35.46
N SER A 26 23.06 7.88 35.13
CA SER A 26 23.77 9.12 34.82
C SER A 26 24.53 9.68 36.03
N GLN A 27 23.95 9.62 37.22
CA GLN A 27 24.59 10.05 38.47
C GLN A 27 25.77 9.14 38.86
N ILE A 28 25.59 7.82 38.75
CA ILE A 28 26.67 6.83 38.98
C ILE A 28 27.81 7.05 37.98
N TRP A 29 27.47 7.27 36.71
CA TRP A 29 28.46 7.57 35.66
C TRP A 29 29.32 8.78 36.01
N ASP A 30 28.71 9.86 36.49
CA ASP A 30 29.43 11.07 36.89
C ASP A 30 30.27 10.87 38.16
N TYR A 31 29.75 10.11 39.13
CA TYR A 31 30.46 9.78 40.36
C TYR A 31 31.71 8.92 40.09
N VAL A 32 31.58 7.86 39.28
CA VAL A 32 32.68 6.94 38.94
C VAL A 32 33.78 7.65 38.14
N LEU A 33 33.42 8.49 37.17
CA LEU A 33 34.42 9.23 36.40
C LEU A 33 35.16 10.29 37.22
N GLN A 34 34.50 10.89 38.22
CA GLN A 34 35.14 11.81 39.17
C GLN A 34 36.06 11.07 40.16
N ALA A 35 35.67 9.87 40.61
CA ALA A 35 36.47 9.04 41.52
C ALA A 35 37.74 8.46 40.87
N ASP A 36 37.69 8.15 39.57
CA ASP A 36 38.81 7.56 38.82
C ASP A 36 39.86 8.60 38.33
N GLY A 37 39.67 9.90 38.61
CA GLY A 37 40.55 10.97 38.12
C GLY A 37 40.60 11.09 36.59
N LYS A 38 39.65 10.48 35.87
CA LYS A 38 39.58 10.47 34.41
C LYS A 38 39.02 11.81 33.90
N PRO A 39 39.44 12.29 32.71
CA PRO A 39 38.85 13.48 32.11
C PRO A 39 37.34 13.31 31.92
N LYS A 40 36.57 14.40 32.08
CA LYS A 40 35.12 14.40 31.86
C LYS A 40 34.80 13.74 30.52
N ALA A 41 33.95 12.70 30.55
CA ALA A 41 33.52 12.02 29.34
C ALA A 41 32.87 13.01 28.37
N ASP A 42 33.12 12.79 27.06
CA ASP A 42 32.49 13.57 26.00
C ASP A 42 30.95 13.62 26.18
N PRO A 43 30.36 14.82 26.30
CA PRO A 43 28.91 14.98 26.49
C PRO A 43 28.09 14.30 25.39
N GLY A 44 28.60 14.28 24.16
CA GLY A 44 27.95 13.60 23.03
C GLY A 44 27.88 12.08 23.24
N ARG A 45 29.01 11.47 23.58
CA ARG A 45 29.10 10.03 23.87
C ARG A 45 28.23 9.61 25.05
N LYS A 46 28.21 10.38 26.16
CA LYS A 46 27.33 10.09 27.31
C LYS A 46 25.86 10.09 26.91
N ARG A 47 25.45 11.09 26.11
CA ARG A 47 24.08 11.22 25.62
C ARG A 47 23.66 10.04 24.75
N VAL A 48 24.49 9.63 23.79
CA VAL A 48 24.20 8.49 22.92
C VAL A 48 24.06 7.20 23.74
N ILE A 49 24.97 6.94 24.68
CA ILE A 49 24.92 5.74 25.52
C ILE A 49 23.65 5.71 26.38
N LEU A 50 23.29 6.83 27.01
CA LEU A 50 22.08 6.91 27.84
C LEU A 50 20.80 6.77 27.00
N GLN A 51 20.76 7.34 25.79
CA GLN A 51 19.61 7.20 24.88
C GLN A 51 19.46 5.77 24.36
N THR A 52 20.56 5.11 23.98
CA THR A 52 20.54 3.69 23.59
C THR A 52 20.13 2.80 24.76
N ALA A 53 20.65 3.05 25.96
CA ALA A 53 20.26 2.34 27.17
C ALA A 53 18.77 2.55 27.50
N GLY A 54 18.26 3.77 27.35
CA GLY A 54 16.85 4.11 27.56
C GLY A 54 15.92 3.40 26.59
N PHE A 55 16.29 3.33 25.30
CA PHE A 55 15.53 2.59 24.29
C PHE A 55 15.51 1.09 24.57
N VAL A 56 16.66 0.49 24.90
CA VAL A 56 16.76 -0.95 25.19
C VAL A 56 15.97 -1.30 26.46
N LEU A 57 16.15 -0.52 27.53
CA LEU A 57 15.44 -0.71 28.79
C LEU A 57 13.93 -0.49 28.65
N GLY A 58 13.53 0.56 27.93
CA GLY A 58 12.13 0.85 27.62
C GLY A 58 11.48 -0.29 26.84
N THR A 59 12.14 -0.78 25.80
CA THR A 59 11.65 -1.91 24.99
C THR A 59 11.52 -3.19 25.83
N ALA A 60 12.52 -3.49 26.68
CA ALA A 60 12.51 -4.68 27.54
C ALA A 60 11.42 -4.63 28.61
N LEU A 61 11.22 -3.47 29.27
CA LEU A 61 10.17 -3.28 30.27
C LEU A 61 8.78 -3.29 29.63
N SER A 62 8.61 -2.67 28.46
CA SER A 62 7.36 -2.73 27.70
C SER A 62 6.98 -4.16 27.34
N LEU A 63 7.95 -4.98 26.93
CA LEU A 63 7.74 -6.40 26.69
C LEU A 63 7.34 -7.15 27.97
N ALA A 64 8.10 -6.98 29.06
CA ALA A 64 7.88 -7.68 30.32
C ALA A 64 6.53 -7.34 30.97
N MET A 65 6.07 -6.09 30.81
CA MET A 65 4.81 -5.60 31.37
C MET A 65 3.62 -5.74 30.40
N GLY A 66 3.84 -6.30 29.21
CA GLY A 66 2.83 -6.45 28.19
C GLY A 66 2.26 -5.12 27.69
N VAL A 67 3.03 -4.04 27.79
CA VAL A 67 2.64 -2.71 27.34
C VAL A 67 2.93 -2.61 25.85
N ARG A 68 1.88 -2.41 25.07
CA ARG A 68 1.90 -2.31 23.61
C ARG A 68 0.92 -1.24 23.20
N VAL A 69 1.39 -0.09 22.74
CA VAL A 69 0.55 1.09 22.50
C VAL A 69 -0.55 0.79 21.51
N PHE A 70 -0.25 0.17 20.37
CA PHE A 70 -1.26 -0.09 19.35
C PHE A 70 -2.21 -1.22 19.77
N GLY A 71 -1.67 -2.32 20.32
CA GLY A 71 -2.50 -3.40 20.88
C GLY A 71 -3.40 -2.95 22.03
N MET A 72 -2.97 -1.97 22.83
CA MET A 72 -3.75 -1.39 23.91
C MET A 72 -4.80 -0.36 23.45
N LEU A 73 -4.57 0.27 22.30
CA LEU A 73 -5.53 1.16 21.65
C LEU A 73 -6.53 0.39 20.77
N GLY A 74 -6.42 -0.94 20.68
CA GLY A 74 -7.29 -1.79 19.86
C GLY A 74 -7.02 -1.66 18.36
N ILE A 75 -5.83 -1.17 17.97
CA ILE A 75 -5.45 -1.03 16.56
C ILE A 75 -4.90 -2.38 16.09
N GLU A 76 -5.71 -3.08 15.30
CA GLU A 76 -5.36 -4.38 14.71
C GLU A 76 -4.48 -4.22 13.45
N GLY A 77 -3.66 -5.22 13.14
CA GLY A 77 -2.82 -5.25 11.93
C GLY A 77 -1.43 -4.63 12.05
N VAL A 78 -1.08 -4.01 13.20
CA VAL A 78 0.29 -3.57 13.45
C VAL A 78 1.16 -4.79 13.80
N PRO A 79 2.26 -5.06 13.07
CA PRO A 79 3.17 -6.14 13.41
C PRO A 79 3.69 -6.01 14.83
N PHE A 80 3.73 -7.11 15.58
CA PHE A 80 4.14 -7.14 16.98
C PHE A 80 5.46 -6.41 17.24
N LEU A 81 6.46 -6.64 16.36
CA LEU A 81 7.78 -6.02 16.50
C LEU A 81 7.72 -4.50 16.32
N LEU A 82 6.85 -4.01 15.41
CA LEU A 82 6.69 -2.58 15.16
C LEU A 82 6.00 -1.88 16.33
N ASP A 83 4.94 -2.50 16.88
CA ASP A 83 4.25 -2.00 18.08
C ASP A 83 5.19 -1.96 19.29
N LEU A 84 6.00 -3.01 19.46
CA LEU A 84 6.98 -3.10 20.53
C LEU A 84 8.09 -2.05 20.40
N VAL A 85 8.65 -1.85 19.20
CA VAL A 85 9.68 -0.83 18.95
C VAL A 85 9.13 0.57 19.17
N PHE A 86 7.93 0.86 18.65
CA PHE A 86 7.29 2.16 18.82
C PHE A 86 6.98 2.45 20.30
N THR A 87 6.47 1.45 21.02
CA THR A 87 6.24 1.54 22.46
C THR A 87 7.57 1.77 23.22
N GLY A 88 8.63 1.08 22.83
CA GLY A 88 9.97 1.25 23.41
C GLY A 88 10.57 2.63 23.16
N ILE A 89 10.31 3.25 22.00
CA ILE A 89 10.71 4.64 21.70
C ILE A 89 9.94 5.62 22.57
N LEU A 90 8.62 5.46 22.68
CA LEU A 90 7.77 6.34 23.48
C LEU A 90 8.12 6.30 24.96
N VAL A 91 8.44 5.11 25.48
CA VAL A 91 8.82 4.91 26.88
C VAL A 91 10.28 5.29 27.13
N GLY A 92 11.18 4.94 26.21
CA GLY A 92 12.62 5.20 26.31
C GLY A 92 13.02 6.65 26.01
N GLY A 93 12.13 7.42 25.36
CA GLY A 93 12.29 8.85 25.06
C GLY A 93 12.00 9.79 26.25
N GLY A 94 11.59 9.26 27.40
CA GLY A 94 11.22 10.04 28.59
C GLY A 94 9.72 10.32 28.70
N THR A 95 9.30 11.08 29.71
CA THR A 95 7.88 11.36 30.00
C THR A 95 7.27 12.45 29.10
N GLU A 96 8.09 13.23 28.40
CA GLU A 96 7.66 14.37 27.56
C GLU A 96 6.79 13.98 26.34
N PRO A 97 7.11 12.92 25.56
CA PRO A 97 6.24 12.42 24.49
C PRO A 97 4.89 11.90 25.01
N VAL A 98 4.89 11.26 26.19
CA VAL A 98 3.67 10.73 26.82
C VAL A 98 2.78 11.86 27.33
N HIS A 99 3.36 12.90 27.95
CA HIS A 99 2.63 14.09 28.38
C HIS A 99 2.05 14.89 27.22
N SER A 100 2.77 14.99 26.10
CA SER A 100 2.27 15.65 24.89
C SER A 100 1.07 14.90 24.31
N LEU A 101 1.11 13.57 24.32
CA LEU A 101 -0.01 12.72 23.91
C LEU A 101 -1.22 12.89 24.84
N ILE A 102 -1.03 12.93 26.15
CA ILE A 102 -2.10 13.17 27.12
C ILE A 102 -2.74 14.53 26.89
N LYS A 103 -1.91 15.57 26.75
CA LYS A 103 -2.38 16.94 26.52
C LYS A 103 -3.18 17.04 25.22
N PHE A 104 -2.70 16.40 24.14
CA PHE A 104 -3.46 16.31 22.90
C PHE A 104 -4.81 15.61 23.08
N LEU A 105 -4.83 14.48 23.80
CA LEU A 105 -6.07 13.74 24.08
C LEU A 105 -7.04 14.51 25.00
N GLU A 106 -6.52 15.32 25.93
CA GLU A 106 -7.32 16.18 26.80
C GLU A 106 -7.89 17.38 26.04
N GLU A 107 -7.06 18.08 25.27
CA GLU A 107 -7.45 19.24 24.45
C GLU A 107 -8.46 18.85 23.36
N ASN A 108 -8.32 17.64 22.82
CA ASN A 108 -9.18 17.13 21.76
C ASN A 108 -10.21 16.12 22.28
N LYS A 109 -10.41 16.02 23.60
CA LYS A 109 -11.23 14.97 24.24
C LYS A 109 -12.63 14.89 23.67
N ASP A 110 -13.28 16.02 23.46
CA ASP A 110 -14.64 16.07 22.92
C ASP A 110 -14.69 15.74 21.42
N ARG A 111 -13.65 16.12 20.66
CA ARG A 111 -13.50 15.77 19.24
C ARG A 111 -13.26 14.27 19.09
N VAL A 112 -12.28 13.74 19.80
CA VAL A 112 -11.93 12.30 19.80
C VAL A 112 -13.09 11.47 20.32
N LYS A 113 -13.80 11.91 21.37
CA LYS A 113 -14.98 11.21 21.89
C LYS A 113 -16.14 11.25 20.90
N ARG A 114 -16.30 12.34 20.15
CA ARG A 114 -17.28 12.45 19.07
C ARG A 114 -16.92 11.52 17.91
N GLU A 115 -15.69 11.57 17.42
CA GLU A 115 -15.18 10.68 16.36
C GLU A 115 -15.26 9.20 16.78
N LEU A 116 -14.93 8.87 18.03
CA LEU A 116 -15.02 7.50 18.56
C LEU A 116 -16.47 7.04 18.75
N ASN A 117 -17.36 7.94 19.18
CA ASN A 117 -18.79 7.63 19.30
C ASN A 117 -19.46 7.54 17.93
N GLU A 118 -19.05 8.35 16.95
CA GLU A 118 -19.46 8.26 15.55
C GLU A 118 -18.95 6.95 14.93
N ALA A 119 -17.71 6.55 15.19
CA ALA A 119 -17.15 5.28 14.76
C ALA A 119 -17.80 4.05 15.44
N ARG A 120 -18.27 4.19 16.70
CA ARG A 120 -18.95 3.11 17.45
C ARG A 120 -20.46 3.05 17.25
N ALA A 121 -21.10 4.18 16.94
CA ALA A 121 -22.53 4.29 16.66
C ALA A 121 -22.83 4.18 15.16
N ALA A 122 -21.81 4.25 14.31
CA ALA A 122 -21.88 3.68 12.98
C ALA A 122 -22.30 2.21 13.16
N PRO A 123 -23.42 1.77 12.55
CA PRO A 123 -23.68 0.36 12.43
C PRO A 123 -22.45 -0.31 11.82
N GLU A 124 -22.27 -1.61 12.08
CA GLU A 124 -21.35 -2.48 11.34
C GLU A 124 -21.84 -2.60 9.88
N THR A 125 -22.02 -1.47 9.20
CA THR A 125 -22.19 -1.37 7.77
C THR A 125 -20.83 -1.75 7.22
N VAL A 126 -20.78 -2.92 6.60
CA VAL A 126 -19.86 -3.19 5.50
C VAL A 126 -19.76 -1.89 4.71
N MET A 127 -18.54 -1.33 4.62
CA MET A 127 -18.32 -0.06 3.95
C MET A 127 -19.04 -0.09 2.59
N PRO A 128 -20.07 0.76 2.36
CA PRO A 128 -20.88 0.70 1.14
C PRO A 128 -20.02 0.86 -0.14
N GLU A 129 -18.89 1.54 0.00
CA GLU A 129 -17.91 1.79 -1.07
C GLU A 129 -17.10 0.55 -1.48
N LEU A 130 -17.02 -0.48 -0.63
CA LEU A 130 -16.34 -1.74 -0.94
C LEU A 130 -17.28 -2.83 -1.48
N GLU A 131 -18.59 -2.64 -1.37
CA GLU A 131 -19.59 -3.58 -1.91
C GLU A 131 -19.91 -3.35 -3.40
N THR A 132 -19.53 -2.20 -3.95
CA THR A 132 -19.70 -1.84 -5.36
C THR A 132 -18.41 -2.04 -6.15
N ILE A 133 -18.52 -2.36 -7.44
CA ILE A 133 -17.33 -2.54 -8.30
C ILE A 133 -16.76 -1.17 -8.66
N GLY A 134 -17.62 -0.19 -8.97
CA GLY A 134 -17.20 1.20 -9.19
C GLY A 134 -16.24 1.42 -10.38
N ILE A 135 -16.00 0.39 -11.21
CA ILE A 135 -15.21 0.47 -12.44
C ILE A 135 -16.16 0.72 -13.61
N SER A 136 -16.04 1.90 -14.23
CA SER A 136 -16.82 2.23 -15.42
C SER A 136 -16.18 1.69 -16.69
N TYR A 137 -16.98 1.02 -17.52
CA TYR A 137 -16.61 0.60 -18.88
C TYR A 137 -17.49 1.32 -19.92
N ARG A 138 -16.83 1.96 -20.88
CA ARG A 138 -17.45 2.73 -21.98
C ARG A 138 -16.91 2.31 -23.37
N GLY A 139 -16.39 1.08 -23.49
CA GLY A 139 -15.56 0.69 -24.62
C GLY A 139 -14.10 1.12 -24.41
N GLY A 140 -13.25 0.87 -25.40
CA GLY A 140 -11.88 1.39 -25.43
C GLY A 140 -11.82 2.88 -25.77
N LEU A 141 -10.61 3.38 -26.02
CA LEU A 141 -10.38 4.74 -26.55
C LEU A 141 -11.13 4.97 -27.87
N TYR A 142 -11.32 3.91 -28.66
CA TYR A 142 -12.14 3.91 -29.86
C TYR A 142 -13.26 2.87 -29.72
N PRO A 143 -14.44 3.23 -29.16
CA PRO A 143 -15.52 2.28 -28.92
C PRO A 143 -16.06 1.63 -30.20
N ASP A 144 -16.05 2.37 -31.31
CA ASP A 144 -16.67 1.97 -32.57
C ASP A 144 -15.78 1.08 -33.45
N ARG A 145 -14.53 0.80 -33.04
CA ARG A 145 -13.63 -0.11 -33.79
C ARG A 145 -12.75 -0.97 -32.88
N PRO A 146 -12.47 -2.23 -33.25
CA PRO A 146 -11.78 -3.18 -32.38
C PRO A 146 -10.25 -3.04 -32.37
N GLY A 147 -9.69 -1.89 -32.75
CA GLY A 147 -8.22 -1.67 -32.81
C GLY A 147 -7.51 -2.74 -33.64
N HIS A 148 -6.73 -3.61 -32.97
CA HIS A 148 -6.00 -4.73 -33.58
C HIS A 148 -6.87 -5.94 -33.97
N GLY A 149 -8.19 -5.81 -33.94
CA GLY A 149 -9.15 -6.86 -34.30
C GLY A 149 -9.83 -7.50 -33.10
N LEU A 150 -10.93 -8.21 -33.35
CA LEU A 150 -11.66 -8.96 -32.32
C LEU A 150 -10.90 -10.24 -31.97
N ARG A 151 -10.98 -10.67 -30.70
CA ARG A 151 -10.56 -12.01 -30.32
C ARG A 151 -11.53 -13.04 -30.87
N THR A 152 -11.07 -14.29 -31.00
CA THR A 152 -11.91 -15.44 -31.38
C THR A 152 -12.57 -16.11 -30.16
N GLY A 153 -12.26 -15.64 -28.96
CA GLY A 153 -12.80 -16.16 -27.71
C GLY A 153 -12.51 -15.23 -26.53
N ASN A 154 -13.17 -15.52 -25.42
CA ASN A 154 -12.98 -14.78 -24.18
C ASN A 154 -11.57 -14.98 -23.62
N PRO A 155 -11.01 -13.97 -22.93
CA PRO A 155 -9.66 -14.04 -22.41
C PRO A 155 -9.64 -14.98 -21.20
N ASP A 156 -8.55 -15.71 -21.06
CA ASP A 156 -8.32 -16.61 -19.92
C ASP A 156 -7.02 -16.26 -19.17
N LEU A 157 -6.38 -15.14 -19.53
CA LEU A 157 -5.14 -14.63 -18.96
C LEU A 157 -5.24 -13.11 -18.69
N ILE A 158 -4.66 -12.65 -17.59
CA ILE A 158 -4.45 -11.22 -17.33
C ILE A 158 -2.94 -11.00 -17.19
N VAL A 159 -2.41 -10.03 -17.92
CA VAL A 159 -1.00 -9.64 -17.85
C VAL A 159 -0.90 -8.20 -17.33
N PHE A 160 -0.14 -8.00 -16.27
CA PHE A 160 0.11 -6.67 -15.71
C PHE A 160 1.50 -6.12 -16.06
N HIS A 161 1.52 -4.83 -16.35
CA HIS A 161 2.60 -4.10 -16.97
C HIS A 161 2.91 -2.80 -16.21
N HIS A 162 4.10 -2.27 -16.46
CA HIS A 162 4.39 -0.85 -16.29
C HIS A 162 4.49 -0.17 -17.65
N SER A 163 4.43 1.17 -17.69
CA SER A 163 4.61 1.90 -18.96
C SER A 163 6.07 2.15 -19.32
N ALA A 164 6.99 1.97 -18.38
CA ALA A 164 8.40 2.39 -18.48
C ALA A 164 8.58 3.91 -18.71
N THR A 165 7.57 4.71 -18.38
CA THR A 165 7.60 6.19 -18.45
C THR A 165 7.75 6.80 -17.05
N HIS A 166 7.84 8.13 -16.96
CA HIS A 166 7.77 8.84 -15.68
C HIS A 166 6.42 8.56 -14.98
N LEU A 167 6.40 8.45 -13.64
CA LEU A 167 5.19 8.17 -12.85
C LEU A 167 4.05 9.16 -13.16
N GLU A 168 4.38 10.43 -13.33
CA GLU A 168 3.40 11.50 -13.62
C GLU A 168 3.00 11.61 -15.11
N THR A 169 3.38 10.64 -15.95
CA THR A 169 2.98 10.66 -17.37
C THR A 169 1.45 10.60 -17.48
N SER A 170 0.84 11.59 -18.14
CA SER A 170 -0.61 11.60 -18.34
C SER A 170 -1.06 10.47 -19.28
N PHE A 171 -2.32 10.06 -19.17
CA PHE A 171 -2.90 9.10 -20.11
C PHE A 171 -2.80 9.59 -21.56
N ASP A 172 -3.07 10.87 -21.83
CA ASP A 172 -2.95 11.45 -23.18
C ASP A 172 -1.52 11.34 -23.73
N ARG A 173 -0.50 11.45 -22.87
CA ARG A 173 0.88 11.26 -23.30
C ARG A 173 1.19 9.79 -23.59
N ILE A 174 0.63 8.84 -22.84
CA ILE A 174 0.71 7.40 -23.18
C ILE A 174 0.11 7.15 -24.56
N VAL A 175 -1.09 7.68 -24.83
CA VAL A 175 -1.76 7.58 -26.13
C VAL A 175 -0.88 8.17 -27.24
N GLN A 176 -0.28 9.33 -27.00
CA GLN A 176 0.60 9.98 -27.96
C GLN A 176 1.86 9.14 -28.26
N ILE A 177 2.49 8.55 -27.24
CA ILE A 177 3.68 7.68 -27.40
C ILE A 177 3.35 6.45 -28.27
N GLU A 178 2.19 5.83 -28.08
CA GLU A 178 1.80 4.68 -28.92
C GLU A 178 1.50 5.11 -30.37
N ARG A 179 0.83 6.25 -30.56
CA ARG A 179 0.59 6.80 -31.91
C ARG A 179 1.88 7.19 -32.63
N GLU A 180 2.85 7.77 -31.94
CA GLU A 180 4.19 8.07 -32.48
C GLU A 180 4.93 6.80 -32.97
N ARG A 181 4.51 5.62 -32.49
CA ARG A 181 5.04 4.31 -32.88
C ARG A 181 4.15 3.56 -33.87
N ASP A 182 3.13 4.22 -34.42
CA ASP A 182 2.12 3.63 -35.32
C ASP A 182 1.40 2.43 -34.69
N LEU A 183 1.11 2.53 -33.39
CA LEU A 183 0.38 1.50 -32.64
C LEU A 183 -1.04 1.99 -32.33
N ASP A 184 -2.01 1.12 -32.61
CA ASP A 184 -3.31 1.17 -31.94
C ASP A 184 -3.14 0.78 -30.46
N PRO A 185 -4.10 1.14 -29.58
CA PRO A 185 -4.05 0.84 -28.15
C PRO A 185 -3.50 -0.56 -27.84
N THR A 186 -2.47 -0.65 -27.00
CA THR A 186 -1.83 -1.95 -26.71
C THR A 186 -2.37 -2.64 -25.46
N TYR A 187 -2.79 -1.86 -24.45
CA TYR A 187 -3.36 -2.36 -23.20
C TYR A 187 -4.88 -2.23 -23.18
N HIS A 188 -5.56 -3.01 -22.35
CA HIS A 188 -7.00 -2.94 -22.15
C HIS A 188 -7.38 -1.92 -21.07
N CYS A 189 -6.49 -1.73 -20.09
CA CYS A 189 -6.62 -0.70 -19.07
C CYS A 189 -5.27 -0.03 -18.79
N VAL A 190 -5.28 1.30 -18.60
CA VAL A 190 -4.13 2.07 -18.11
C VAL A 190 -4.52 2.74 -16.80
N VAL A 191 -3.65 2.70 -15.79
CA VAL A 191 -3.87 3.30 -14.47
C VAL A 191 -2.80 4.35 -14.19
N THR A 192 -3.21 5.63 -14.12
CA THR A 192 -2.32 6.77 -13.84
C THR A 192 -2.01 6.90 -12.35
N ALA A 193 -0.97 7.67 -11.99
CA ALA A 193 -0.46 7.80 -10.61
C ALA A 193 -1.52 8.23 -9.58
N ASP A 194 -2.54 8.97 -10.01
CA ASP A 194 -3.69 9.42 -9.21
C ASP A 194 -4.75 8.32 -8.99
N GLY A 195 -4.53 7.11 -9.51
CA GLY A 195 -5.46 5.98 -9.40
C GLY A 195 -6.61 6.02 -10.40
N ARG A 196 -6.61 6.91 -11.40
CA ARG A 196 -7.65 6.86 -12.44
C ARG A 196 -7.41 5.70 -13.39
N HIS A 197 -8.44 4.89 -13.63
CA HIS A 197 -8.42 3.88 -14.69
C HIS A 197 -8.90 4.49 -16.01
N HIS A 198 -8.28 4.06 -17.10
CA HIS A 198 -8.62 4.45 -18.46
C HIS A 198 -8.90 3.19 -19.28
N ASN A 199 -10.09 3.11 -19.89
CA ASN A 199 -10.41 2.05 -20.84
C ASN A 199 -9.67 2.35 -22.15
N TYR A 200 -8.83 1.42 -22.61
CA TYR A 200 -7.91 1.68 -23.72
C TYR A 200 -8.18 0.82 -24.95
N CYS A 201 -7.92 -0.48 -24.94
CA CYS A 201 -8.58 -1.41 -25.87
C CYS A 201 -10.01 -1.67 -25.42
N ARG A 202 -10.90 -2.00 -26.37
CA ARG A 202 -12.13 -2.74 -26.01
C ARG A 202 -11.72 -4.07 -25.39
N TRP A 203 -12.52 -4.58 -24.47
CA TRP A 203 -12.19 -5.82 -23.77
C TRP A 203 -12.38 -7.07 -24.62
N ASP A 204 -13.16 -7.04 -25.69
CA ASP A 204 -13.32 -8.11 -26.71
C ASP A 204 -12.26 -8.07 -27.82
N SER A 205 -11.46 -7.01 -27.88
CA SER A 205 -10.39 -6.82 -28.85
C SER A 205 -9.08 -7.46 -28.44
N ILE A 206 -8.19 -7.63 -29.43
CA ILE A 206 -6.79 -7.97 -29.23
C ILE A 206 -6.03 -6.68 -28.84
N GLY A 207 -5.29 -6.72 -27.74
CA GLY A 207 -4.29 -5.71 -27.39
C GLY A 207 -2.88 -6.22 -27.66
N TRP A 208 -2.00 -5.41 -28.25
CA TRP A 208 -0.60 -5.80 -28.55
C TRP A 208 0.36 -5.52 -27.38
N HIS A 209 0.10 -6.10 -26.21
CA HIS A 209 0.89 -5.86 -24.99
C HIS A 209 1.89 -6.98 -24.63
N ALA A 210 1.61 -8.22 -25.01
CA ALA A 210 2.40 -9.42 -24.67
C ALA A 210 2.43 -10.42 -25.85
N LYS A 211 3.49 -10.36 -26.65
CA LYS A 211 3.66 -11.22 -27.83
C LYS A 211 3.53 -12.70 -27.46
N GLY A 212 2.72 -13.44 -28.21
CA GLY A 212 2.46 -14.86 -28.00
C GLY A 212 1.20 -15.16 -27.19
N VAL A 213 0.71 -14.20 -26.39
CA VAL A 213 -0.52 -14.38 -25.58
C VAL A 213 -1.60 -13.32 -25.82
N ASN A 214 -1.32 -12.27 -26.61
CA ASN A 214 -2.26 -11.18 -26.95
C ASN A 214 -3.70 -11.65 -27.27
N ALA A 215 -3.87 -12.72 -28.05
CA ALA A 215 -5.18 -13.17 -28.52
C ALA A 215 -6.05 -13.81 -27.41
N ARG A 216 -5.49 -14.09 -26.24
CA ARG A 216 -6.17 -14.72 -25.09
C ARG A 216 -6.03 -13.93 -23.79
N SER A 217 -5.40 -12.75 -23.82
CA SER A 217 -5.08 -11.99 -22.62
C SER A 217 -5.71 -10.60 -22.57
N LEU A 218 -6.03 -10.17 -21.36
CA LEU A 218 -6.24 -8.76 -21.02
C LEU A 218 -4.94 -8.17 -20.47
N GLY A 219 -4.70 -6.91 -20.76
CA GLY A 219 -3.48 -6.19 -20.40
C GLY A 219 -3.81 -4.98 -19.55
N ILE A 220 -3.21 -4.89 -18.35
CA ILE A 220 -3.33 -3.72 -17.47
C ILE A 220 -1.96 -3.07 -17.27
N CYS A 221 -1.86 -1.78 -17.51
CA CYS A 221 -0.61 -1.02 -17.40
C CYS A 221 -0.70 0.03 -16.31
N LEU A 222 0.19 -0.03 -15.32
CA LEU A 222 0.35 1.04 -14.33
C LEU A 222 1.42 2.01 -14.83
N VAL A 223 1.08 3.29 -14.94
CA VAL A 223 2.02 4.31 -15.41
C VAL A 223 3.20 4.43 -14.44
N GLY A 224 4.41 4.34 -14.97
CA GLY A 224 5.66 4.46 -14.21
C GLY A 224 6.74 3.52 -14.71
N ASN A 225 7.95 3.68 -14.14
CA ASN A 225 9.07 2.77 -14.36
C ASN A 225 9.57 2.25 -13.01
N PHE A 226 9.18 1.01 -12.72
CA PHE A 226 9.49 0.30 -11.48
C PHE A 226 10.66 -0.67 -11.62
N HIS A 227 11.46 -0.54 -12.69
CA HIS A 227 12.68 -1.30 -12.86
C HIS A 227 13.87 -0.51 -12.33
N THR A 228 14.72 -1.07 -11.46
CA THR A 228 15.82 -0.35 -10.80
C THR A 228 17.20 -0.98 -11.00
N ASP A 229 17.36 -1.92 -11.94
CA ASP A 229 18.67 -2.50 -12.23
C ASP A 229 19.59 -1.45 -12.88
N PRO A 230 20.71 -1.06 -12.26
CA PRO A 230 21.64 -0.09 -12.84
C PRO A 230 22.35 -0.59 -14.10
N ALA A 231 22.32 -1.90 -14.39
CA ALA A 231 22.89 -2.45 -15.63
C ALA A 231 22.00 -2.19 -16.86
N ASP A 232 20.71 -1.91 -16.68
CA ASP A 232 19.78 -1.58 -17.77
C ASP A 232 19.70 -0.05 -17.96
N PRO A 233 20.15 0.50 -19.11
CA PRO A 233 20.08 1.94 -19.39
C PRO A 233 18.67 2.52 -19.42
N SER A 234 17.63 1.69 -19.51
CA SER A 234 16.23 2.07 -19.49
C SER A 234 15.60 2.05 -18.08
N SER A 235 16.35 1.59 -17.07
CA SER A 235 15.84 1.51 -15.70
C SER A 235 15.68 2.88 -15.03
N ASN A 236 15.03 2.85 -13.87
CA ASN A 236 14.83 3.92 -12.92
C ASN A 236 15.83 3.85 -11.74
N ALA A 237 17.03 3.30 -11.94
CA ALA A 237 18.03 3.16 -10.87
C ALA A 237 18.43 4.50 -10.22
N ASN A 238 18.34 5.61 -10.96
CA ASN A 238 18.65 6.95 -10.48
C ASN A 238 17.42 7.80 -10.11
N GLY A 239 16.22 7.22 -10.13
CA GLY A 239 14.97 7.91 -9.78
C GLY A 239 14.45 8.89 -10.85
N ARG A 240 15.03 8.94 -12.06
CA ARG A 240 14.63 9.89 -13.13
C ARG A 240 13.18 9.72 -13.62
N PHE A 241 12.54 8.59 -13.31
CA PHE A 241 11.15 8.31 -13.67
C PHE A 241 10.19 8.42 -12.48
N GLY A 242 10.65 9.00 -11.36
CA GLY A 242 9.88 9.12 -10.12
C GLY A 242 10.10 7.93 -9.18
N PRO A 243 9.23 7.75 -8.16
CA PRO A 243 9.30 6.63 -7.23
C PRO A 243 9.42 5.26 -7.93
N PRO A 244 10.22 4.33 -7.39
CA PRO A 244 10.46 3.03 -8.01
C PRO A 244 9.32 2.04 -7.78
N GLN A 245 8.18 2.44 -7.20
CA GLN A 245 7.01 1.60 -6.96
C GLN A 245 5.74 2.32 -7.39
N PRO A 246 4.66 1.60 -7.76
CA PRO A 246 3.37 2.21 -8.04
C PRO A 246 2.80 2.89 -6.79
N THR A 247 1.91 3.87 -6.98
CA THR A 247 1.19 4.49 -5.87
C THR A 247 0.15 3.53 -5.28
N GLU A 248 -0.26 3.78 -4.04
CA GLU A 248 -1.35 3.04 -3.40
C GLU A 248 -2.65 3.09 -4.22
N ALA A 249 -2.97 4.27 -4.78
CA ALA A 249 -4.14 4.47 -5.61
C ALA A 249 -4.07 3.66 -6.92
N GLN A 250 -2.87 3.53 -7.51
CA GLN A 250 -2.65 2.65 -8.66
C GLN A 250 -2.86 1.18 -8.32
N LEU A 251 -2.29 0.70 -7.21
CA LEU A 251 -2.41 -0.69 -6.78
C LEU A 251 -3.85 -1.07 -6.46
N ASP A 252 -4.56 -0.21 -5.74
CA ASP A 252 -5.97 -0.40 -5.40
C ASP A 252 -6.84 -0.50 -6.66
N THR A 253 -6.72 0.48 -7.55
CA THR A 253 -7.51 0.53 -8.79
C THR A 253 -7.18 -0.65 -9.71
N ALA A 254 -5.89 -0.98 -9.86
CA ALA A 254 -5.48 -2.13 -10.66
C ALA A 254 -6.03 -3.44 -10.08
N ALA A 255 -5.99 -3.63 -8.75
CA ALA A 255 -6.56 -4.79 -8.10
C ALA A 255 -8.07 -4.91 -8.34
N ARG A 256 -8.81 -3.80 -8.28
CA ARG A 256 -10.25 -3.74 -8.59
C ARG A 256 -10.55 -4.11 -10.04
N VAL A 257 -9.80 -3.58 -11.00
CA VAL A 257 -9.96 -3.93 -12.43
C VAL A 257 -9.64 -5.40 -12.68
N ILE A 258 -8.56 -5.93 -12.08
CA ILE A 258 -8.18 -7.35 -12.20
C ILE A 258 -9.28 -8.24 -11.62
N ALA A 259 -9.77 -7.95 -10.42
CA ALA A 259 -10.83 -8.70 -9.77
C ALA A 259 -12.12 -8.73 -10.61
N LEU A 260 -12.47 -7.60 -11.23
CA LEU A 260 -13.60 -7.50 -12.15
C LEU A 260 -13.42 -8.46 -13.35
N TRP A 261 -12.26 -8.41 -14.01
CA TRP A 261 -11.98 -9.31 -15.13
C TRP A 261 -11.96 -10.79 -14.71
N MET A 262 -11.44 -11.12 -13.53
CA MET A 262 -11.50 -12.48 -12.99
C MET A 262 -12.94 -12.97 -12.83
N LEU A 263 -13.88 -12.12 -12.39
CA LEU A 263 -15.29 -12.45 -12.22
C LEU A 263 -16.07 -12.51 -13.54
N LEU A 264 -15.73 -11.64 -14.50
CA LEU A 264 -16.38 -11.63 -15.82
C LEU A 264 -16.00 -12.88 -16.63
N TYR A 265 -14.71 -13.24 -16.66
CA TYR A 265 -14.21 -14.28 -17.57
C TYR A 265 -13.83 -15.58 -16.85
N ASN A 266 -14.10 -15.68 -15.54
CA ASN A 266 -13.73 -16.83 -14.70
C ASN A 266 -12.22 -17.15 -14.70
N ILE A 267 -11.39 -16.10 -14.73
CA ILE A 267 -9.92 -16.24 -14.76
C ILE A 267 -9.42 -16.56 -13.33
N PRO A 268 -8.71 -17.68 -13.11
CA PRO A 268 -8.15 -18.00 -11.81
C PRO A 268 -6.96 -17.08 -11.48
N ASP A 269 -6.63 -16.95 -10.20
CA ASP A 269 -5.48 -16.17 -9.71
C ASP A 269 -4.14 -16.62 -10.33
N THR A 270 -3.99 -17.92 -10.60
CA THR A 270 -2.84 -18.50 -11.30
C THR A 270 -2.65 -18.02 -12.74
N GLN A 271 -3.67 -17.37 -13.34
CA GLN A 271 -3.64 -16.77 -14.68
C GLN A 271 -3.61 -15.23 -14.62
N VAL A 272 -3.19 -14.66 -13.49
CA VAL A 272 -2.87 -13.22 -13.38
C VAL A 272 -1.36 -13.09 -13.18
N VAL A 273 -0.65 -12.67 -14.22
CA VAL A 273 0.81 -12.80 -14.28
C VAL A 273 1.50 -11.49 -14.67
N PRO A 274 2.74 -11.25 -14.20
CA PRO A 274 3.53 -10.13 -14.70
C PRO A 274 3.96 -10.41 -16.16
N HIS A 275 4.20 -9.36 -16.95
CA HIS A 275 4.66 -9.51 -18.34
C HIS A 275 5.90 -10.41 -18.49
N ARG A 276 6.86 -10.33 -17.56
CA ARG A 276 8.05 -11.20 -17.52
C ARG A 276 7.77 -12.71 -17.45
N ALA A 277 6.57 -13.11 -17.02
CA ALA A 277 6.20 -14.53 -16.94
C ALA A 277 5.83 -15.12 -18.32
N VAL A 278 5.52 -14.27 -19.30
CA VAL A 278 5.05 -14.66 -20.64
C VAL A 278 5.92 -14.08 -21.76
N GLY A 279 7.00 -13.37 -21.42
CA GLY A 279 7.91 -12.76 -22.37
C GLY A 279 9.28 -12.47 -21.78
N ASN A 280 10.28 -12.29 -22.64
CA ASN A 280 11.62 -11.91 -22.23
C ASN A 280 11.71 -10.39 -22.00
N THR A 281 11.38 -9.94 -20.79
CA THR A 281 11.29 -8.51 -20.44
C THR A 281 11.49 -8.31 -18.93
N SER A 282 11.97 -7.13 -18.54
CA SER A 282 12.01 -6.68 -17.14
C SER A 282 10.65 -6.19 -16.62
N CYS A 283 9.68 -5.95 -17.51
CA CYS A 283 8.32 -5.49 -17.18
C CYS A 283 7.58 -6.47 -16.25
N PRO A 284 6.89 -6.02 -15.19
CA PRO A 284 6.59 -4.63 -14.81
C PRO A 284 7.65 -3.94 -13.90
N GLY A 285 8.89 -4.44 -13.85
CA GLY A 285 9.98 -3.89 -13.04
C GLY A 285 10.21 -4.66 -11.74
N ASP A 286 11.46 -4.82 -11.32
CA ASP A 286 11.88 -5.59 -10.13
C ASP A 286 11.36 -5.05 -8.80
N ARG A 287 10.91 -3.79 -8.77
CA ARG A 287 10.33 -3.17 -7.58
C ARG A 287 8.80 -3.20 -7.56
N PHE A 288 8.15 -3.75 -8.59
CA PHE A 288 6.70 -3.88 -8.64
C PHE A 288 6.19 -4.89 -7.59
N PRO A 289 5.24 -4.52 -6.71
CA PRO A 289 4.77 -5.38 -5.63
C PRO A 289 3.70 -6.38 -6.15
N ALA A 290 4.14 -7.36 -6.95
CA ALA A 290 3.25 -8.30 -7.64
C ALA A 290 2.37 -9.12 -6.68
N GLN A 291 2.94 -9.63 -5.58
CA GLN A 291 2.19 -10.43 -4.62
C GLN A 291 1.08 -9.61 -3.95
N GLU A 292 1.38 -8.38 -3.57
CA GLU A 292 0.41 -7.48 -2.95
C GLU A 292 -0.75 -7.15 -3.90
N LEU A 293 -0.45 -6.88 -5.18
CA LEU A 293 -1.49 -6.67 -6.20
C LEU A 293 -2.42 -7.88 -6.31
N LEU A 294 -1.85 -9.09 -6.33
CA LEU A 294 -2.62 -10.34 -6.43
C LEU A 294 -3.46 -10.59 -5.19
N ASP A 295 -2.93 -10.31 -4.00
CA ASP A 295 -3.65 -10.47 -2.73
C ASP A 295 -4.84 -9.49 -2.64
N ARG A 296 -4.63 -8.23 -3.05
CA ARG A 296 -5.71 -7.23 -3.14
C ARG A 296 -6.79 -7.66 -4.14
N ALA A 297 -6.39 -8.12 -5.34
CA ALA A 297 -7.33 -8.56 -6.37
C ALA A 297 -8.16 -9.78 -5.90
N ARG A 298 -7.53 -10.74 -5.22
CA ARG A 298 -8.21 -11.89 -4.60
C ARG A 298 -9.25 -11.44 -3.58
N LYS A 299 -8.88 -10.50 -2.70
CA LYS A 299 -9.77 -9.93 -1.69
C LYS A 299 -11.00 -9.29 -2.35
N TYR A 300 -10.82 -8.42 -3.34
CA TYR A 300 -11.94 -7.82 -4.07
C TYR A 300 -12.82 -8.86 -4.75
N ARG A 301 -12.21 -9.86 -5.42
CA ARG A 301 -12.95 -10.94 -6.07
C ARG A 301 -13.84 -11.70 -5.08
N GLU A 302 -13.29 -12.09 -3.94
CA GLU A 302 -14.03 -12.83 -2.91
C GLU A 302 -15.15 -12.00 -2.28
N MET A 303 -14.89 -10.71 -2.04
CA MET A 303 -15.90 -9.79 -1.52
C MET A 303 -17.04 -9.59 -2.52
N TRP A 304 -16.72 -9.27 -3.77
CA TRP A 304 -17.72 -9.03 -4.82
C TRP A 304 -18.49 -10.28 -5.21
N ALA A 305 -17.89 -11.47 -5.09
CA ALA A 305 -18.60 -12.74 -5.27
C ALA A 305 -19.75 -12.94 -4.25
N ARG A 306 -19.68 -12.28 -3.09
CA ARG A 306 -20.69 -12.37 -2.02
C ARG A 306 -21.60 -11.13 -1.94
N SER A 307 -21.28 -10.05 -2.65
CA SER A 307 -22.06 -8.80 -2.65
C SER A 307 -23.16 -8.86 -3.72
N GLU A 308 -24.42 -8.77 -3.31
CA GLU A 308 -25.56 -8.69 -4.24
C GLU A 308 -25.47 -7.47 -5.17
N VAL A 309 -24.97 -6.33 -4.65
CA VAL A 309 -24.80 -5.09 -5.41
C VAL A 309 -23.74 -5.27 -6.50
N ALA A 310 -22.58 -5.85 -6.15
CA ALA A 310 -21.53 -6.14 -7.13
C ALA A 310 -22.00 -7.17 -8.17
N GLN A 311 -22.76 -8.19 -7.77
CA GLN A 311 -23.32 -9.16 -8.71
C GLN A 311 -24.29 -8.52 -9.71
N LYS A 312 -25.07 -7.53 -9.28
CA LYS A 312 -25.93 -6.74 -10.18
C LYS A 312 -25.10 -5.91 -11.16
N GLU A 313 -24.07 -5.20 -10.69
CA GLU A 313 -23.16 -4.44 -11.56
C GLU A 313 -22.44 -5.34 -12.58
N LEU A 314 -22.02 -6.56 -12.17
CA LEU A 314 -21.47 -7.56 -13.08
C LEU A 314 -22.48 -7.95 -14.16
N ALA A 315 -23.73 -8.23 -13.78
CA ALA A 315 -24.78 -8.60 -14.73
C ALA A 315 -25.02 -7.50 -15.77
N GLU A 316 -25.01 -6.23 -15.36
CA GLU A 316 -25.12 -5.07 -16.26
C GLU A 316 -23.91 -4.98 -17.20
N LEU A 317 -22.68 -5.14 -16.69
CA LEU A 317 -21.47 -5.16 -17.50
C LEU A 317 -21.47 -6.32 -18.50
N ARG A 318 -22.02 -7.48 -18.13
CA ARG A 318 -22.07 -8.64 -19.02
C ARG A 318 -22.88 -8.40 -20.30
N GLY A 319 -23.88 -7.53 -20.23
CA GLY A 319 -24.71 -7.16 -21.38
C GLY A 319 -24.13 -6.04 -22.25
N LYS A 320 -22.97 -5.46 -21.91
CA LYS A 320 -22.39 -4.36 -22.67
C LYS A 320 -21.61 -4.85 -23.89
N GLU A 321 -21.76 -4.13 -24.99
CA GLU A 321 -20.93 -4.31 -26.18
C GLU A 321 -19.45 -4.10 -25.83
N GLY A 322 -18.57 -4.91 -26.43
CA GLY A 322 -17.15 -4.77 -26.27
C GLY A 322 -16.58 -5.47 -25.03
N VAL A 323 -17.41 -6.15 -24.23
CA VAL A 323 -16.97 -6.92 -23.04
C VAL A 323 -16.62 -8.34 -23.45
N TYR A 324 -17.58 -9.08 -23.99
CA TYR A 324 -17.38 -10.45 -24.46
C TYR A 324 -17.24 -10.50 -25.99
N VAL A 325 -16.56 -11.55 -26.46
CA VAL A 325 -16.57 -11.97 -27.88
C VAL A 325 -17.88 -12.68 -28.19
#